data_AF-A0A960MGY8-F1
#
_entry.id   AF-A0A960MGY8-F1
#
_cell.length_a   1.000
_cell.length_b   1.000
_cell.length_c   1.000
_cell.angle_alpha   90.00
_cell.angle_beta   90.00
_cell.angle_gamma   90.00
#
_symmetry.space_group_name_H-M   'P 1'
#
loop_
_entity.id
_entity.type
_entity.pdbx_description
1 polymer ?
#
loop_
_entity_poly.entity_id
_entity_poly.type
_entity_poly.pdbx_seq_one_letter_code
_entity_poly.pdbx_strand_id
1 'polypeptide(L)'
;TDGVIRGGKFYPTGSGKGEDVKGGTPDPITPGGPFQSFITSVRARDPKLCNAGPEHGHYSSALCHLGNIAYRVGSSTPFEGDRPKRLGDDPRVAEAFDTIKGNLSAAGVNLAATQYQLSPVLDFDPVTERFPGEGEAIAKANALLKREYRKPWVIPDAV
;
A
#
# COMPACT_ATOMS: atom_id res chain seq x y z
N THR A 1 3.68 -12.75 -18.33
CA THR A 1 3.17 -11.36 -18.47
C THR A 1 2.56 -11.23 -19.85
N ASP A 2 1.37 -10.63 -19.94
CA ASP A 2 0.56 -10.63 -21.16
C ASP A 2 0.98 -9.56 -22.18
N GLY A 3 1.90 -8.66 -21.82
CA GLY A 3 2.44 -7.64 -22.71
C GLY A 3 3.24 -6.56 -21.98
N VAL A 4 3.55 -5.46 -22.68
CA VAL A 4 4.24 -4.27 -22.15
C VAL A 4 3.55 -2.97 -22.56
N ILE A 5 3.49 -1.97 -21.68
CA ILE A 5 3.02 -0.61 -22.04
C ILE A 5 4.21 0.26 -22.43
N ARG A 6 4.16 0.87 -23.62
CA ARG A 6 5.17 1.82 -24.12
C ARG A 6 4.49 2.91 -24.95
N GLY A 7 4.89 4.17 -24.75
CA GLY A 7 4.36 5.29 -25.53
C GLY A 7 2.83 5.43 -25.49
N GLY A 8 2.19 5.09 -24.36
CA GLY A 8 0.73 5.17 -24.20
C GLY A 8 -0.06 4.03 -24.85
N LYS A 9 0.60 3.00 -25.42
CA LYS A 9 -0.04 1.81 -25.99
C LYS A 9 0.39 0.53 -25.27
N PHE A 10 -0.51 -0.45 -25.23
CA PHE A 10 -0.23 -1.80 -24.75
C PHE A 10 0.23 -2.70 -25.90
N TYR A 11 1.32 -3.43 -25.73
CA TYR A 11 1.86 -4.35 -26.71
C TYR A 11 1.75 -5.77 -26.17
N PRO A 12 0.79 -6.59 -26.66
CA PRO A 12 0.67 -7.98 -26.26
C PRO A 12 1.98 -8.76 -26.50
N THR A 13 2.27 -9.75 -25.66
CA THR A 13 3.45 -10.59 -25.81
C THR A 13 3.45 -11.27 -27.19
N GLY A 14 4.54 -11.10 -27.95
CA GLY A 14 4.66 -11.63 -29.32
C GLY A 14 4.03 -10.74 -30.41
N SER A 15 3.39 -9.63 -30.05
CA SER A 15 2.86 -8.65 -31.01
C SER A 15 3.82 -7.47 -31.19
N GLY A 16 4.07 -7.11 -32.45
CA GLY A 16 4.71 -5.83 -32.80
C GLY A 16 3.71 -4.66 -32.88
N LYS A 17 2.40 -4.93 -32.75
CA LYS A 17 1.34 -3.93 -32.85
C LYS A 17 0.88 -3.51 -31.46
N GLY A 18 0.89 -2.20 -31.23
CA GLY A 18 0.37 -1.59 -30.01
C GLY A 18 -1.14 -1.37 -30.10
N GLU A 19 -1.85 -1.74 -29.06
CA GLU A 19 -3.27 -1.53 -28.83
C GLU A 19 -3.48 -0.31 -27.93
N ASP A 20 -4.58 0.41 -28.13
CA ASP A 20 -4.96 1.47 -27.19
C ASP A 20 -5.30 0.86 -25.84
N VAL A 21 -4.73 1.46 -24.78
CA VAL A 21 -5.02 1.03 -23.42
C VAL A 21 -6.48 1.37 -23.11
N LYS A 22 -7.27 0.36 -22.76
CA LYS A 22 -8.65 0.55 -22.35
C LYS A 22 -8.69 1.00 -20.89
N GLY A 23 -9.39 2.11 -20.64
CA GLY A 23 -9.53 2.73 -19.32
C GLY A 23 -9.43 4.24 -19.51
N GLY A 24 -10.41 4.98 -18.97
CA GLY A 24 -10.72 6.43 -19.06
C GLY A 24 -9.78 7.44 -19.75
N THR A 25 -10.18 8.71 -19.78
CA THR A 25 -9.25 9.77 -20.19
C THR A 25 -8.13 9.86 -19.14
N PRO A 26 -6.85 9.73 -19.50
CA PRO A 26 -5.76 9.90 -18.55
C PRO A 26 -5.81 11.31 -17.95
N ASP A 27 -5.53 11.43 -16.67
CA ASP A 27 -5.33 12.74 -16.07
C ASP A 27 -4.20 13.48 -16.81
N PRO A 28 -4.37 14.78 -17.08
CA PRO A 28 -3.34 15.56 -17.76
C PRO A 28 -2.06 15.57 -16.92
N ILE A 29 -0.98 15.06 -17.50
CA ILE A 29 0.35 15.03 -16.87
C ILE A 29 1.13 16.26 -17.29
N THR A 30 1.51 17.09 -16.31
CA THR A 30 2.42 18.21 -16.52
C THR A 30 3.80 17.69 -16.95
N PRO A 31 4.36 18.15 -18.08
CA PRO A 31 5.63 17.66 -18.59
C PRO A 31 6.84 17.89 -17.68
N GLY A 32 7.92 17.16 -17.94
CA GLY A 32 9.21 17.31 -17.25
C GLY A 32 9.33 16.56 -15.92
N GLY A 33 8.41 15.62 -15.66
CA GLY A 33 8.49 14.72 -14.51
C GLY A 33 8.19 15.41 -13.17
N PRO A 34 8.50 14.77 -12.03
CA PRO A 34 8.10 15.25 -10.71
C PRO A 34 8.70 16.62 -10.37
N PHE A 35 9.97 16.85 -10.70
CA PHE A 35 10.65 18.11 -10.37
C PHE A 35 10.12 19.29 -11.18
N GLN A 36 9.99 19.14 -12.51
CA GLN A 36 9.53 20.24 -13.35
C GLN A 36 8.05 20.55 -13.13
N SER A 37 7.21 19.53 -12.91
CA SER A 37 5.79 19.75 -12.58
C SER A 37 5.62 20.51 -11.26
N PHE A 38 6.42 20.20 -10.24
CA PHE A 38 6.47 20.98 -8.99
C PHE A 38 6.91 22.44 -9.22
N ILE A 39 7.98 22.68 -9.97
CA ILE A 39 8.44 24.05 -10.25
C ILE A 39 7.38 24.84 -11.03
N THR A 40 6.72 24.20 -12.00
CA THR A 40 5.65 24.79 -12.80
C THR A 40 4.44 25.16 -11.93
N SER A 41 4.00 24.27 -11.04
CA SER A 41 2.86 24.53 -10.14
C SER A 41 3.15 25.70 -9.19
N VAL A 42 4.35 25.78 -8.62
CA VAL A 42 4.77 26.89 -7.75
C VAL A 42 4.79 28.22 -8.50
N ARG A 43 5.39 28.25 -9.71
CA ARG A 43 5.48 29.48 -10.52
C ARG A 43 4.10 29.97 -10.97
N ALA A 44 3.22 29.06 -11.35
CA ALA A 44 1.85 29.37 -11.75
C ALA A 44 0.92 29.66 -10.57
N ARG A 45 1.34 29.33 -9.33
CA ARG A 45 0.48 29.28 -8.14
C ARG A 45 -0.77 28.41 -8.35
N ASP A 46 -0.60 27.31 -9.07
CA ASP A 46 -1.67 26.35 -9.37
C ASP A 46 -1.25 24.93 -8.96
N PRO A 47 -1.75 24.40 -7.83
CA PRO A 47 -1.38 23.07 -7.34
C PRO A 47 -1.84 21.95 -8.28
N LYS A 48 -2.81 22.19 -9.17
CA LYS A 48 -3.29 21.18 -10.14
C LYS A 48 -2.23 20.80 -11.17
N LEU A 49 -1.19 21.62 -11.34
CA LEU A 49 -0.06 21.33 -12.23
C LEU A 49 0.98 20.42 -11.58
N CYS A 50 0.85 20.10 -10.29
CA CYS A 50 1.72 19.14 -9.63
C CYS A 50 1.17 17.71 -9.83
N ASN A 51 1.88 16.87 -10.61
CA ASN A 51 1.41 15.54 -10.98
C ASN A 51 1.12 14.62 -9.79
N ALA A 52 1.82 14.80 -8.68
CA ALA A 52 1.64 14.03 -7.45
C ALA A 52 1.72 14.98 -6.25
N GLY A 53 0.62 15.68 -6.00
CA GLY A 53 0.48 16.60 -4.86
C GLY A 53 0.48 15.89 -3.49
N PRO A 54 0.43 16.67 -2.39
CA PRO A 54 0.50 16.13 -1.04
C PRO A 54 -0.55 15.05 -0.72
N GLU A 55 -1.77 15.17 -1.26
CA GLU A 55 -2.84 14.19 -1.07
C GLU A 55 -2.48 12.82 -1.65
N HIS A 56 -1.89 12.77 -2.85
CA HIS A 56 -1.39 11.52 -3.43
C HIS A 56 -0.28 10.91 -2.56
N GLY A 57 0.61 11.76 -2.04
CA GLY A 57 1.67 11.35 -1.12
C GLY A 57 1.11 10.78 0.20
N HIS A 58 0.04 11.36 0.72
CA HIS A 58 -0.68 10.89 1.90
C HIS A 58 -1.25 9.49 1.67
N TYR A 59 -2.07 9.30 0.63
CA TYR A 59 -2.66 7.99 0.33
C TYR A 59 -1.61 6.91 0.04
N SER A 60 -0.54 7.26 -0.69
CA SER A 60 0.57 6.33 -0.95
C SER A 60 1.27 5.91 0.35
N SER A 61 1.51 6.85 1.25
CA SER A 61 2.18 6.58 2.54
C SER A 61 1.25 5.82 3.49
N ALA A 62 -0.05 6.09 3.45
CA ALA A 62 -1.05 5.43 4.28
C ALA A 62 -1.02 3.91 4.07
N LEU A 63 -0.97 3.43 2.83
CA LEU A 63 -0.90 1.98 2.56
C LEU A 63 0.31 1.30 3.23
N CYS A 64 1.49 1.95 3.18
CA CYS A 64 2.68 1.45 3.86
C CYS A 64 2.52 1.48 5.40
N HIS A 65 1.87 2.51 5.93
CA HIS A 65 1.60 2.62 7.36
C HIS A 65 0.61 1.56 7.84
N LEU A 66 -0.47 1.31 7.11
CA LEU A 66 -1.46 0.27 7.45
C LEU A 66 -0.81 -1.12 7.51
N GLY A 67 0.04 -1.48 6.55
CA GLY A 67 0.81 -2.73 6.58
C GLY A 67 1.75 -2.83 7.80
N ASN A 68 2.44 -1.73 8.12
CA ASN A 68 3.31 -1.68 9.31
C ASN A 68 2.52 -1.78 10.63
N ILE A 69 1.33 -1.18 10.69
CA ILE A 69 0.43 -1.27 11.84
C ILE A 69 -0.03 -2.72 12.01
N ALA A 70 -0.51 -3.36 10.94
CA ALA A 70 -0.89 -4.77 10.93
C ALA A 70 0.24 -5.65 11.47
N TYR A 71 1.47 -5.48 10.97
CA TYR A 71 2.63 -6.22 11.47
C TYR A 71 2.88 -6.02 12.97
N ARG A 72 2.77 -4.79 13.48
CA ARG A 72 3.05 -4.46 14.89
C ARG A 72 1.97 -4.91 15.86
N VAL A 73 0.72 -4.97 15.43
CA VAL A 73 -0.38 -5.52 16.25
C VAL A 73 -0.53 -7.02 16.09
N GLY A 74 0.21 -7.61 15.14
CA GLY A 74 0.22 -9.04 14.88
C GLY A 74 0.77 -9.87 16.03
N SER A 75 0.46 -11.16 15.96
CA SER A 75 1.07 -12.16 16.82
C SER A 75 1.83 -13.19 16.01
N SER A 76 2.84 -13.77 16.65
CA SER A 76 3.64 -14.84 16.06
C SER A 76 2.75 -16.04 15.75
N THR A 77 2.76 -16.47 14.49
CA THR A 77 1.96 -17.57 13.94
C THR A 77 2.90 -18.56 13.25
N PRO A 78 2.81 -19.87 13.51
CA PRO A 78 3.60 -20.87 12.78
C PRO A 78 3.29 -20.86 11.27
N PHE A 79 4.31 -21.03 10.43
CA PHE A 79 4.12 -21.27 8.99
C PHE A 79 3.60 -22.68 8.68
N GLU A 80 3.74 -23.61 9.61
CA GLU A 80 3.27 -24.97 9.48
C GLU A 80 1.73 -25.05 9.53
N GLY A 81 1.17 -25.97 8.74
CA GLY A 81 -0.26 -26.22 8.68
C GLY A 81 -0.98 -25.49 7.55
N ASP A 82 -2.30 -25.48 7.67
CA ASP A 82 -3.20 -24.83 6.71
C ASP A 82 -3.11 -23.31 6.82
N ARG A 83 -3.44 -22.63 5.71
CA ARG A 83 -3.56 -21.17 5.68
C ARG A 83 -4.52 -20.71 6.79
N PRO A 84 -4.15 -19.73 7.63
CA PRO A 84 -5.04 -19.28 8.68
C PRO A 84 -6.36 -18.75 8.14
N LYS A 85 -7.47 -19.22 8.71
CA LYS A 85 -8.84 -18.82 8.32
C LYS A 85 -9.05 -17.29 8.31
N ARG A 86 -8.35 -16.56 9.16
CA ARG A 86 -8.45 -15.08 9.24
C ARG A 86 -7.87 -14.33 8.04
N LEU A 87 -7.14 -15.00 7.15
CA LEU A 87 -6.76 -14.42 5.85
C LEU A 87 -7.95 -14.35 4.88
N GLY A 88 -9.08 -14.99 5.22
CA GLY A 88 -10.30 -15.00 4.43
C GLY A 88 -10.18 -15.82 3.15
N ASP A 89 -11.19 -15.67 2.30
CA ASP A 89 -11.36 -16.44 1.07
C ASP A 89 -11.00 -15.64 -0.20
N ASP A 90 -10.33 -14.49 -0.06
CA ASP A 90 -9.91 -13.68 -1.22
C ASP A 90 -8.82 -14.43 -2.01
N PRO A 91 -9.05 -14.75 -3.30
CA PRO A 91 -8.10 -15.52 -4.10
C PRO A 91 -6.74 -14.82 -4.27
N ARG A 92 -6.70 -13.48 -4.20
CA ARG A 92 -5.44 -12.71 -4.31
C ARG A 92 -4.60 -12.87 -3.04
N VAL A 93 -5.24 -12.90 -1.87
CA VAL A 93 -4.56 -13.13 -0.60
C VAL A 93 -4.04 -14.57 -0.56
N ALA A 94 -4.84 -15.52 -1.05
CA ALA A 94 -4.45 -16.90 -1.20
C ALA A 94 -3.18 -17.07 -2.05
N GLU A 95 -3.19 -16.52 -3.26
CA GLU A 95 -2.07 -16.57 -4.20
C GLU A 95 -0.82 -15.87 -3.64
N ALA A 96 -0.97 -14.71 -3.00
CA ALA A 96 0.13 -13.98 -2.39
C ALA A 96 0.77 -14.80 -1.26
N PHE A 97 -0.03 -15.44 -0.41
CA PHE A 97 0.48 -16.30 0.66
C PHE A 97 1.23 -17.51 0.11
N ASP A 98 0.68 -18.17 -0.91
CA ASP A 98 1.31 -19.32 -1.54
C ASP A 98 2.62 -18.94 -2.24
N THR A 99 2.67 -17.76 -2.87
CA THR A 99 3.88 -17.18 -3.47
C THR A 99 4.96 -16.93 -2.40
N ILE A 100 4.60 -16.34 -1.26
CA ILE A 100 5.54 -16.14 -0.14
C ILE A 100 6.07 -17.48 0.35
N LYS A 101 5.19 -18.46 0.57
CA LYS A 101 5.55 -19.81 1.03
C LYS A 101 6.50 -20.50 0.06
N GLY A 102 6.20 -20.43 -1.24
CA GLY A 102 7.04 -20.97 -2.31
C GLY A 102 8.42 -20.32 -2.36
N ASN A 103 8.48 -18.98 -2.32
CA ASN A 103 9.73 -18.23 -2.34
C ASN A 103 10.62 -18.54 -1.14
N LEU A 104 10.04 -18.60 0.07
CA LEU A 104 10.78 -18.93 1.30
C LEU A 104 11.34 -20.37 1.24
N SER A 105 10.53 -21.31 0.75
CA SER A 105 10.97 -22.71 0.57
C SER A 105 12.10 -22.82 -0.45
N ALA A 106 11.98 -22.13 -1.59
CA ALA A 106 13.00 -22.07 -2.62
C ALA A 106 14.31 -21.42 -2.12
N ALA A 107 14.20 -20.48 -1.19
CA ALA A 107 15.35 -19.87 -0.49
C ALA A 107 15.94 -20.76 0.62
N GLY A 108 15.41 -21.97 0.85
CA GLY A 108 15.91 -22.92 1.84
C GLY A 108 15.44 -22.67 3.28
N VAL A 109 14.41 -21.84 3.47
CA VAL A 109 13.84 -21.59 4.80
C VAL A 109 13.05 -22.82 5.27
N ASN A 110 13.37 -23.33 6.46
CA ASN A 110 12.61 -24.41 7.08
C ASN A 110 11.27 -23.87 7.63
N LEU A 111 10.22 -23.95 6.83
CA LEU A 111 8.89 -23.44 7.19
C LEU A 111 8.30 -24.10 8.45
N ALA A 112 8.62 -25.36 8.73
CA ALA A 112 8.14 -26.04 9.94
C ALA A 112 8.72 -25.44 11.23
N ALA A 113 9.91 -24.85 11.16
CA ALA A 113 10.56 -24.16 12.27
C ALA A 113 10.42 -22.62 12.19
N THR A 114 9.66 -22.09 11.22
CA THR A 114 9.55 -20.64 10.99
C THR A 114 8.20 -20.12 11.46
N GLN A 115 8.22 -18.93 12.03
CA GLN A 115 7.02 -18.18 12.40
C GLN A 115 6.95 -16.88 11.61
N TYR A 116 5.74 -16.35 11.45
CA TYR A 116 5.48 -15.03 10.86
C TYR A 116 4.53 -14.22 11.73
N GLN A 117 4.47 -12.92 11.48
CA GLN A 117 3.51 -12.04 12.15
C GLN A 117 2.19 -12.03 11.39
N LEU A 118 1.09 -12.28 12.10
CA LEU A 118 -0.26 -12.21 11.54
C LEU A 118 -1.16 -11.35 12.42
N SER A 119 -1.67 -10.27 11.85
CA SER A 119 -2.61 -9.38 12.50
C SER A 119 -4.00 -10.01 12.63
N PRO A 120 -4.85 -9.53 13.55
CA PRO A 120 -6.29 -9.62 13.33
C PRO A 120 -6.67 -8.88 12.04
N VAL A 121 -7.88 -9.15 11.54
CA VAL A 121 -8.45 -8.33 10.47
C VAL A 121 -8.69 -6.93 11.04
N LEU A 122 -8.17 -5.92 10.34
CA LEU A 122 -8.29 -4.52 10.71
C LEU A 122 -9.04 -3.80 9.60
N ASP A 123 -10.31 -3.48 9.84
CA ASP A 123 -11.05 -2.59 8.96
C ASP A 123 -10.52 -1.17 9.13
N PHE A 124 -10.42 -0.42 8.04
CA PHE A 124 -9.98 0.97 8.07
C PHE A 124 -11.07 1.85 7.47
N ASP A 125 -11.54 2.82 8.24
CA ASP A 125 -12.46 3.83 7.78
C ASP A 125 -11.67 4.96 7.09
N PRO A 126 -11.78 5.12 5.76
CA PRO A 126 -11.06 6.15 5.03
C PRO A 126 -11.58 7.57 5.30
N VAL A 127 -12.76 7.73 5.90
CA VAL A 127 -13.33 9.06 6.20
C VAL A 127 -12.76 9.59 7.51
N THR A 128 -12.74 8.77 8.56
CA THR A 128 -12.18 9.16 9.87
C THR A 128 -10.69 8.83 10.00
N GLU A 129 -10.12 8.14 9.02
CA GLU A 129 -8.74 7.63 8.98
C GLU A 129 -8.39 6.80 10.22
N ARG A 130 -9.32 5.96 10.66
CA ARG A 130 -9.21 5.17 11.90
C ARG A 130 -9.66 3.74 11.72
N PHE A 131 -9.24 2.88 12.65
CA PHE A 131 -9.73 1.52 12.78
C PHE A 131 -11.00 1.53 13.66
N PRO A 132 -12.21 1.27 13.13
CA PRO A 132 -13.42 1.25 13.92
C PRO A 132 -13.49 0.01 14.83
N GLY A 133 -14.37 0.08 15.83
CA GLY A 133 -14.61 -1.02 16.77
C GLY A 133 -13.87 -0.88 18.10
N GLU A 134 -13.91 -1.96 18.87
CA GLU A 134 -13.38 -2.02 20.24
C GLU A 134 -12.39 -3.19 20.40
N GLY A 135 -11.65 -3.19 21.51
CA GLY A 135 -10.70 -4.25 21.87
C GLY A 135 -9.24 -3.84 21.77
N GLU A 136 -8.38 -4.65 22.38
CA GLU A 136 -6.96 -4.32 22.58
C GLU A 136 -6.20 -4.11 21.27
N ALA A 137 -6.47 -4.94 20.25
CA ALA A 137 -5.81 -4.81 18.96
C ALA A 137 -6.19 -3.52 18.22
N ILE A 138 -7.48 -3.14 18.26
CA ILE A 138 -7.97 -1.89 17.67
C ILE A 138 -7.41 -0.68 18.41
N ALA A 139 -7.35 -0.74 19.75
CA ALA A 139 -6.72 0.31 20.56
C ALA A 139 -5.23 0.48 20.23
N LYS A 140 -4.48 -0.63 20.13
CA LYS A 140 -3.07 -0.63 19.72
C LYS A 140 -2.88 -0.11 18.29
N ALA A 141 -3.74 -0.51 17.35
CA ALA A 141 -3.68 -0.06 15.97
C ALA A 141 -3.91 1.45 15.86
N ASN A 142 -4.95 1.97 16.51
CA ASN A 142 -5.26 3.40 16.55
C ASN A 142 -4.17 4.23 17.24
N ALA A 143 -3.52 3.69 18.28
CA ALA A 143 -2.39 4.35 18.94
C ALA A 143 -1.16 4.49 18.02
N LEU A 144 -1.04 3.68 16.97
CA LEU A 144 0.06 3.72 16.01
C LEU A 144 -0.20 4.65 14.81
N LEU A 145 -1.42 5.21 14.65
CA LEU A 145 -1.75 6.16 13.58
C LEU A 145 -1.02 7.49 13.72
N LYS A 146 -0.70 7.89 14.96
CA LYS A 146 0.02 9.12 15.28
C LYS A 146 1.16 8.78 16.23
N ARG A 147 2.35 9.33 15.98
CA ARG A 147 3.46 9.20 16.92
C ARG A 147 3.29 10.18 18.07
N GLU A 148 3.81 9.81 19.24
CA GLU A 148 4.08 10.79 20.28
C GLU A 148 5.15 11.77 19.79
N TYR A 149 4.77 13.04 19.64
CA TYR A 149 5.69 14.08 19.21
C TYR A 149 6.69 14.43 20.32
N ARG A 150 7.94 14.71 19.90
CA ARG A 150 8.98 15.19 20.82
C ARG A 150 8.74 16.67 21.14
N LYS A 151 8.44 16.99 22.39
CA LYS A 151 8.33 18.38 22.86
C LYS A 151 9.63 19.18 22.62
N PRO A 152 9.57 20.45 22.20
CA PRO A 152 8.37 21.25 21.93
C PRO A 152 7.79 21.12 20.50
N TRP A 153 8.36 20.25 19.65
CA TRP A 153 8.00 20.11 18.23
C TRP A 153 6.75 19.23 18.06
N VAL A 154 5.58 19.79 18.36
CA VAL A 154 4.28 19.12 18.29
C VAL A 154 3.44 19.66 17.13
N ILE A 155 2.68 18.79 16.47
CA ILE A 155 1.59 19.21 15.59
C ILE A 155 0.34 19.37 16.46
N PRO A 156 -0.21 20.60 16.58
CA PRO A 156 -1.44 20.84 17.35
C PRO A 156 -2.60 20.01 16.80
N ASP A 157 -3.54 19.63 17.66
CA ASP A 157 -4.72 18.86 17.25
C ASP A 157 -5.76 19.70 16.48
N ALA A 158 -5.56 21.02 16.38
CA ALA A 158 -6.39 21.95 15.60
C ALA A 158 -5.51 22.97 14.86
N VAL A 159 -5.90 23.31 13.63
CA VAL A 159 -5.44 24.50 12.90
C VAL A 159 -6.49 25.59 13.01
#